data_AF-A0A960VXH8-F1
#
_entry.id   AF-A0A960VXH8-F1
#
_cell.length_a   1.000
_cell.length_b   1.000
_cell.length_c   1.000
_cell.angle_alpha   90.00
_cell.angle_beta   90.00
_cell.angle_gamma   90.00
#
_symmetry.space_group_name_H-M   'P 1'
#
loop_
_entity.id
_entity.type
_entity.pdbx_description
1 polymer ?
#
loop_
_entity_poly.entity_id
_entity_poly.type
_entity_poly.pdbx_seq_one_letter_code
_entity_poly.pdbx_strand_id
1 'polypeptide(L)'
;MTIMYELQRSRTPDFKKPLIIYNGYDKATFISGMPEGNFYFRVRALKDKQTAVTEWSDTIEVEVEYQSAFLTITLLFAGAGIFLAIVLVVIIGNFKTKEDLGVNA
;
A
#
# COMPACT_ATOMS: atom_id res chain seq x y z
N MET A 1 -25.98 28.01 0.87
CA MET A 1 -24.69 28.18 0.18
C MET A 1 -23.81 27.04 0.65
N THR A 2 -23.43 26.13 -0.23
CA THR A 2 -22.67 24.94 0.17
C THR A 2 -21.32 24.94 -0.51
N ILE A 3 -20.26 24.88 0.29
CA ILE A 3 -18.87 24.89 -0.17
C ILE A 3 -18.38 23.45 -0.29
N MET A 4 -17.80 23.12 -1.43
CA MET A 4 -17.11 21.85 -1.69
C MET A 4 -15.65 22.09 -1.95
N TYR A 5 -14.89 21.01 -1.86
CA TYR A 5 -13.47 20.99 -2.15
C TYR A 5 -13.22 20.06 -3.34
N GLU A 6 -12.42 20.55 -4.26
CA GLU A 6 -11.86 19.76 -5.36
C GLU A 6 -10.38 19.55 -5.11
N LEU A 7 -9.96 18.29 -4.97
CA LEU A 7 -8.57 17.89 -4.84
C LEU A 7 -8.08 17.35 -6.18
N GLN A 8 -6.98 17.91 -6.69
CA GLN A 8 -6.30 17.41 -7.86
C GLN A 8 -4.95 16.82 -7.51
N ARG A 9 -4.55 15.81 -8.29
CA ARG A 9 -3.22 15.21 -8.27
C ARG A 9 -2.61 15.23 -9.67
N SER A 10 -1.32 15.46 -9.76
CA SER A 10 -0.57 15.26 -11.01
C SER A 10 0.78 14.58 -10.77
N ARG A 11 1.40 14.11 -11.85
CA ARG A 11 2.78 13.58 -11.87
C ARG A 11 3.81 14.69 -12.15
N THR A 12 3.35 15.89 -12.48
CA THR A 12 4.21 17.03 -12.77
C THR A 12 3.74 18.25 -11.96
N PRO A 13 4.67 19.12 -11.54
CA PRO A 13 4.34 20.28 -10.67
C PRO A 13 3.49 21.34 -11.39
N ASP A 14 3.46 21.31 -12.73
CA ASP A 14 2.69 22.23 -13.56
C ASP A 14 1.23 21.79 -13.78
N PHE A 15 0.82 20.61 -13.26
CA PHE A 15 -0.52 20.06 -13.42
C PHE A 15 -1.01 20.02 -14.89
N LYS A 16 -0.13 19.72 -15.85
CA LYS A 16 -0.49 19.61 -17.29
C LYS A 16 -1.60 18.58 -17.57
N LYS A 17 -1.59 17.47 -16.83
CA LYS A 17 -2.59 16.40 -16.90
C LYS A 17 -3.01 16.01 -15.49
N PRO A 18 -3.86 16.83 -14.83
CA PRO A 18 -4.27 16.56 -13.47
C PRO A 18 -5.41 15.55 -13.44
N LEU A 19 -5.43 14.72 -12.39
CA LEU A 19 -6.54 13.84 -12.06
C LEU A 19 -7.29 14.42 -10.86
N ILE A 20 -8.61 14.49 -10.94
CA ILE A 20 -9.45 14.85 -9.80
C ILE A 20 -9.54 13.63 -8.88
N ILE A 21 -9.01 13.76 -7.67
CA ILE A 21 -9.00 12.69 -6.65
C ILE A 21 -10.22 12.77 -5.76
N TYR A 22 -10.69 13.98 -5.48
CA TYR A 22 -11.85 14.20 -4.62
C TYR A 22 -12.65 15.41 -5.10
N ASN A 23 -13.97 15.31 -5.04
CA ASN A 23 -14.89 16.40 -5.28
C ASN A 23 -16.13 16.21 -4.37
N GLY A 24 -16.21 17.00 -3.30
CA GLY A 24 -17.25 16.83 -2.29
C GLY A 24 -17.15 17.81 -1.13
N TYR A 25 -17.99 17.63 -0.11
CA TYR A 25 -18.12 18.56 1.02
C TYR A 25 -17.12 18.32 2.16
N ASP A 26 -16.52 17.13 2.20
CA ASP A 26 -15.58 16.75 3.23
C ASP A 26 -14.27 17.52 3.07
N LYS A 27 -13.66 17.81 4.22
CA LYS A 27 -12.40 18.56 4.29
C LYS A 27 -11.16 17.66 4.30
N ALA A 28 -11.37 16.35 4.32
CA ALA A 28 -10.31 15.35 4.35
C ALA A 28 -10.72 14.12 3.53
N THR A 29 -9.75 13.51 2.89
CA THR A 29 -9.92 12.26 2.15
C THR A 29 -8.70 11.37 2.38
N PHE A 30 -8.91 10.06 2.42
CA PHE A 30 -7.85 9.08 2.58
C PHE A 30 -7.52 8.48 1.21
N ILE A 31 -6.23 8.47 0.85
CA ILE A 31 -5.74 7.96 -0.43
C ILE A 31 -4.78 6.81 -0.13
N SER A 32 -5.05 5.63 -0.71
CA SER A 32 -4.24 4.42 -0.54
C SER A 32 -3.93 3.76 -1.87
N GLY A 33 -2.97 2.82 -1.88
CA GLY A 33 -2.62 2.05 -3.07
C GLY A 33 -1.99 2.88 -4.18
N MET A 34 -1.32 3.98 -3.82
CA MET A 34 -0.59 4.78 -4.80
C MET A 34 0.63 4.01 -5.31
N PRO A 35 0.89 4.01 -6.63
CA PRO A 35 2.13 3.48 -7.17
C PRO A 35 3.30 4.40 -6.77
N GLU A 36 4.50 3.87 -6.89
CA GLU A 36 5.73 4.59 -6.54
C GLU A 36 5.90 5.91 -7.32
N GLY A 37 6.67 6.81 -6.72
CA GLY A 37 7.21 8.03 -7.32
C GLY A 37 6.55 9.31 -6.81
N ASN A 38 6.89 10.42 -7.47
CA ASN A 38 6.48 11.75 -7.03
C ASN A 38 5.10 12.11 -7.54
N PHE A 39 4.35 12.79 -6.69
CA PHE A 39 3.02 13.32 -6.98
C PHE A 39 2.87 14.72 -6.42
N TYR A 40 2.10 15.53 -7.13
CA TYR A 40 1.81 16.91 -6.77
C TYR A 40 0.32 17.05 -6.51
N PHE A 41 -0.03 17.64 -5.38
CA PHE A 41 -1.41 17.85 -4.94
C PHE A 41 -1.73 19.32 -4.78
N ARG A 42 -2.95 19.70 -5.13
CA ARG A 42 -3.52 21.02 -4.87
C ARG A 42 -5.01 20.93 -4.65
N VAL A 43 -5.57 21.82 -3.85
CA VAL A 43 -6.99 21.86 -3.52
C VAL A 43 -7.57 23.25 -3.79
N ARG A 44 -8.85 23.33 -4.14
CA ARG A 44 -9.61 24.59 -4.20
C ARG A 44 -11.01 24.42 -3.67
N ALA A 45 -11.63 25.52 -3.26
CA ALA A 45 -13.03 25.55 -2.89
C ALA A 45 -13.93 25.88 -4.09
N LEU A 46 -15.03 25.14 -4.21
CA LEU A 46 -16.10 25.32 -5.18
C LEU A 46 -17.40 25.71 -4.47
N LYS A 47 -18.17 26.62 -5.07
CA LYS A 47 -19.54 26.95 -4.70
C LYS A 47 -20.49 26.29 -5.68
N ASP A 48 -21.53 25.67 -5.13
CA ASP A 48 -22.63 25.08 -5.88
C ASP A 48 -22.18 24.09 -6.97
N LYS A 49 -21.07 23.37 -6.72
CA LYS A 49 -20.45 22.31 -7.57
C LYS A 49 -19.77 22.77 -8.85
N GLN A 50 -19.88 24.03 -9.24
CA GLN A 50 -19.32 24.49 -10.52
C GLN A 50 -18.40 25.70 -10.40
N THR A 51 -18.66 26.61 -9.47
CA THR A 51 -17.95 27.90 -9.45
C THR A 51 -16.79 27.85 -8.48
N ALA A 52 -15.55 27.96 -8.97
CA ALA A 52 -14.40 28.14 -8.11
C ALA A 52 -14.54 29.45 -7.31
N VAL A 53 -14.41 29.36 -5.98
CA VAL A 53 -14.50 30.50 -5.07
C VAL A 53 -13.09 30.95 -4.67
N THR A 54 -12.15 30.01 -4.65
CA THR A 54 -10.74 30.28 -4.36
C THR A 54 -9.90 29.90 -5.57
N GLU A 55 -8.74 30.54 -5.67
CA GLU A 55 -7.63 29.99 -6.43
C GLU A 55 -7.20 28.63 -5.88
N TRP A 56 -6.37 27.93 -6.64
CA TRP A 56 -5.71 26.74 -6.15
C TRP A 56 -4.81 27.06 -4.95
N SER A 57 -4.75 26.12 -4.01
CA SER A 57 -3.76 26.15 -2.93
C SER A 57 -2.34 26.08 -3.47
N ASP A 58 -1.38 26.32 -2.58
CA ASP A 58 0.00 25.91 -2.82
C ASP A 58 0.07 24.41 -3.15
N THR A 59 1.04 24.08 -4.01
CA THR A 59 1.29 22.71 -4.44
C THR A 59 2.08 21.97 -3.36
N ILE A 60 1.61 20.79 -3.00
CA ILE A 60 2.31 19.88 -2.09
C ILE A 60 2.89 18.71 -2.90
N GLU A 61 4.19 18.47 -2.77
CA GLU A 61 4.86 17.30 -3.33
C GLU A 61 4.85 16.15 -2.31
N VAL A 62 4.53 14.95 -2.79
CA VAL A 62 4.52 13.71 -2.01
C VAL A 62 5.28 12.66 -2.81
N GLU A 63 6.36 12.16 -2.23
CA GLU A 63 7.10 11.01 -2.73
C GLU A 63 6.54 9.73 -2.11
N VAL A 64 6.09 8.79 -2.94
CA VAL A 64 5.64 7.48 -2.51
C VAL A 64 6.75 6.49 -2.74
N GLU A 65 7.44 6.10 -1.67
CA GLU A 65 8.46 5.05 -1.70
C GLU A 65 7.82 3.68 -1.46
N TYR A 66 8.12 2.71 -2.33
CA TYR A 66 7.75 1.32 -2.07
C TYR A 66 8.79 0.68 -1.15
N GLN A 67 8.38 0.34 0.08
CA GLN A 67 9.19 -0.52 0.93
C GLN A 67 9.22 -1.91 0.32
N SER A 68 10.38 -2.29 -0.24
CA SER A 68 10.53 -3.55 -0.95
C SER A 68 10.15 -4.72 -0.04
N ALA A 69 9.18 -5.54 -0.48
CA ALA A 69 8.80 -6.77 0.21
C ALA A 69 9.91 -7.83 0.22
N PHE A 70 11.09 -7.53 -0.32
CA PHE A 70 12.21 -8.46 -0.41
C PHE A 70 12.60 -8.98 0.97
N LEU A 71 12.79 -8.11 1.96
CA LEU A 71 13.12 -8.54 3.32
C LEU A 71 12.02 -9.42 3.93
N THR A 72 10.76 -9.03 3.78
CA THR A 72 9.60 -9.79 4.27
C THR A 72 9.54 -11.18 3.64
N ILE A 73 9.75 -11.26 2.32
CA ILE A 73 9.76 -12.50 1.56
C ILE A 73 10.97 -13.36 1.94
N THR A 74 12.16 -12.77 2.09
CA THR A 74 13.36 -13.47 2.54
C THR A 74 13.16 -14.08 3.93
N LEU A 75 12.62 -13.31 4.88
CA LEU A 75 12.35 -13.79 6.24
C LEU A 75 11.28 -14.89 6.24
N LEU A 76 10.23 -14.75 5.42
CA LEU A 76 9.20 -15.78 5.24
C LEU A 76 9.82 -17.11 4.79
N PHE A 77 10.64 -17.09 3.73
CA PHE A 77 11.27 -18.29 3.20
C PHE A 77 12.31 -18.89 4.14
N ALA A 78 13.09 -18.05 4.83
CA ALA A 78 14.03 -18.51 5.85
C ALA A 78 13.30 -19.24 6.99
N GLY A 79 12.21 -18.67 7.50
CA GLY A 79 11.37 -19.30 8.51
C GLY A 79 10.71 -20.59 8.03
N ALA A 80 10.16 -20.61 6.81
CA ALA A 80 9.59 -21.80 6.19
C ALA A 80 10.62 -22.93 6.03
N GLY A 81 11.86 -22.60 5.65
CA GLY A 81 12.94 -23.57 5.54
C GLY A 81 13.27 -24.23 6.89
N ILE A 82 13.39 -23.44 7.96
CA ILE A 82 13.63 -23.96 9.32
C ILE A 82 12.46 -24.83 9.77
N PHE A 83 11.23 -24.38 9.54
CA PHE A 83 10.03 -25.15 9.89
C PHE A 83 10.01 -26.51 9.18
N LEU A 84 10.30 -26.56 7.88
CA LEU A 84 10.38 -27.80 7.11
C LEU A 84 11.49 -28.72 7.63
N ALA A 85 12.66 -28.18 8.00
CA ALA A 85 13.73 -28.97 8.58
C ALA A 85 13.31 -29.63 9.90
N ILE A 86 12.62 -28.91 10.78
CA ILE A 86 12.09 -29.45 12.04
C ILE A 86 11.08 -30.57 11.76
N VAL A 87 10.13 -30.34 10.85
CA VAL A 87 9.13 -31.34 10.48
C VAL A 87 9.78 -32.60 9.94
N LEU A 88 10.79 -32.48 9.06
CA LEU A 88 11.54 -33.62 8.53
C LEU A 88 12.25 -34.40 9.63
N VAL A 89 12.90 -33.73 10.58
CA VAL A 89 13.56 -34.39 11.71
C VAL A 89 12.56 -35.19 12.55
N VAL A 90 11.39 -34.63 12.85
CA VAL A 90 10.33 -35.31 13.60
C VAL A 90 9.79 -36.52 12.84
N ILE A 91 9.52 -36.37 11.55
CA ILE A 91 9.02 -37.45 10.69
C ILE A 91 10.03 -38.60 10.62
N ILE A 92 11.30 -38.30 10.32
CA ILE A 92 12.38 -39.29 10.22
C ILE A 92 12.58 -39.99 11.56
N GLY A 93 12.61 -39.24 12.68
CA GLY A 93 12.72 -39.80 14.01
C GLY A 93 11.58 -40.79 14.32
N ASN A 94 10.35 -40.43 13.96
CA ASN A 94 9.18 -41.30 14.18
C ASN A 94 9.24 -42.58 13.34
N PHE A 95 9.66 -42.50 12.07
CA PHE A 95 9.81 -43.68 11.22
C PHE A 95 10.89 -44.62 11.74
N LYS A 96 12.06 -44.09 12.14
CA LYS A 96 13.15 -44.90 12.68
C LYS A 96 12.77 -45.59 13.99
N THR A 97 12.02 -44.90 14.85
CA THR A 97 11.53 -45.49 16.11
C THR A 97 10.57 -46.66 15.86
N LYS A 98 9.74 -46.61 14.80
CA LYS A 98 8.84 -47.72 14.45
C LYS A 98 9.60 -48.95 13.92
N GLU A 99 10.65 -48.72 13.14
CA GLU A 99 11.54 -49.77 12.64
C GLU A 99 12.28 -50.46 13.81
N ASP A 100 12.85 -49.68 14.74
CA ASP A 100 13.58 -50.18 15.91
C ASP A 100 12.67 -50.95 16.90
N LEU A 101 11.38 -50.60 16.99
CA LEU A 101 10.40 -51.27 17.85
C LEU A 101 9.75 -52.50 17.19
N GLY A 102 10.11 -52.84 15.95
CA GLY A 102 9.55 -54.00 15.23
C GLY A 102 8.06 -53.93 14.95
N VAL A 103 7.45 -52.73 15.04
CA VAL A 103 6.02 -52.53 14.76
C VAL A 103 5.86 -52.31 13.26
N ASN A 104 5.88 -53.41 12.51
CA ASN A 104 5.35 -53.43 11.15
C ASN A 104 3.82 -53.49 11.26
N ALA A 105 3.16 -52.42 10.80
CA ALA A 105 1.72 -52.44 10.53
C ALA A 105 1.46 -53.13 9.18
#